data_AF-A0AAV9J676-F1
#
_entry.id   AF-A0AAV9J676-F1
#
_cell.length_a   1.000
_cell.length_b   1.000
_cell.length_c   1.000
_cell.angle_alpha   90.00
_cell.angle_beta   90.00
_cell.angle_gamma   90.00
#
_symmetry.space_group_name_H-M   'P 1'
#
loop_
_entity.id
_entity.type
_entity.pdbx_description
1 polymer ?
#
loop_
_entity_poly.entity_id
_entity_poly.type
_entity_poly.pdbx_seq_one_letter_code
_entity_poly.pdbx_strand_id
1 'polypeptide(L)'
;MDFSDHAGLVSHLPCPSQSHMELVSGFKVPLAPGSFGLTLNELPTPPPDAEINQQYFEDLPCPSRSHMELVSGSEVPLAPGSFGLTLNGLPTPPPDAEISQQYFEGSDVASLEKRRLPSHAIVAVIGVGFVGFQLACAFGKVYEVIAFDIDPRRLLEVHLQLAGKRVRCTSNPSEIAAATHFLISVPTGLYHDKTVDTRHLESAIALVAEHARPGSTVIIESSVAVGMTRQLMHSVMLSKSLKAGMSPERVDPGRTHPTIESIPKIISGLDELMPESLASIQELYQEVFKTLVPVSSPEVAEMTKLYENCQRMVCIAHANEMADACETMGIDAREVSAAAATKPFGYQPYTPGLGVGGHCILVNPYYLLSTSHFPLLEAATQAMATRPSRLGDRTMKRFTEGHPSDLAAKNSPPRVLVVGVAFKRGESVLSNSPGVALIRHLLSEWQVYVEWVDPLVSGQALSFAPKLNDQTDWNVATLKHRFDIIIIALDQVGLDLTILQGLSGVLVERCATETENHANASRSEMDKFGQKLVE
;
A
#
# COMPACT_ATOMS: atom_id res chain seq x y z
N MET A 1 57.97 -8.61 44.67
CA MET A 1 59.36 -9.06 44.86
C MET A 1 59.49 -10.30 44.01
N ASP A 2 60.16 -10.37 42.88
CA ASP A 2 61.14 -9.53 42.18
C ASP A 2 61.07 -9.96 40.69
N PHE A 3 61.11 -9.03 39.73
CA PHE A 3 62.22 -8.78 38.75
C PHE A 3 62.67 -10.02 37.96
N SER A 4 62.96 -10.02 36.65
CA SER A 4 63.47 -9.01 35.70
C SER A 4 63.60 -9.75 34.35
N ASP A 5 63.18 -9.19 33.21
CA ASP A 5 63.91 -8.31 32.29
C ASP A 5 65.20 -8.85 31.64
N HIS A 6 65.19 -8.84 30.29
CA HIS A 6 66.20 -8.39 29.32
C HIS A 6 66.01 -9.15 27.99
N ALA A 7 66.06 -8.56 26.79
CA ALA A 7 66.74 -7.36 26.30
C ALA A 7 66.13 -6.88 24.96
N GLY A 8 66.42 -5.64 24.56
CA GLY A 8 66.48 -5.26 23.14
C GLY A 8 65.96 -3.87 22.77
N LEU A 9 66.87 -2.90 22.68
CA LEU A 9 66.65 -1.50 22.30
C LEU A 9 66.21 -1.27 20.84
N VAL A 10 65.29 -0.30 20.68
CA VAL A 10 65.35 0.90 19.81
C VAL A 10 65.14 0.78 18.28
N SER A 11 63.98 1.31 17.89
CA SER A 11 63.60 2.16 16.73
C SER A 11 64.22 1.97 15.35
N HIS A 12 63.35 1.82 14.34
CA HIS A 12 63.00 2.88 13.38
C HIS A 12 61.88 2.40 12.42
N LEU A 13 60.77 3.14 12.34
CA LEU A 13 59.84 3.12 11.20
C LEU A 13 60.55 3.71 9.96
N PRO A 14 60.23 3.25 8.74
CA PRO A 14 59.17 3.94 7.98
C PRO A 14 58.31 3.04 7.06
N CYS A 15 57.05 3.46 6.87
CA CYS A 15 56.21 3.13 5.70
C CYS A 15 56.71 3.95 4.47
N PRO A 16 56.19 3.85 3.22
CA PRO A 16 55.31 2.86 2.56
C PRO A 16 55.85 2.42 1.15
N SER A 17 55.21 1.45 0.48
CA SER A 17 54.90 1.54 -0.98
C SER A 17 54.26 0.28 -1.57
N GLN A 18 53.10 0.52 -2.20
CA GLN A 18 52.60 0.00 -3.48
C GLN A 18 52.31 -1.49 -3.75
N SER A 19 51.07 -1.66 -4.27
CA SER A 19 50.59 -2.65 -5.27
C SER A 19 50.74 -4.14 -4.90
N HIS A 20 49.66 -4.91 -4.78
CA HIS A 20 48.94 -5.41 -5.95
C HIS A 20 47.50 -5.86 -5.61
N MET A 21 46.66 -5.71 -6.62
CA MET A 21 45.28 -6.18 -6.73
C MET A 21 45.28 -7.72 -6.92
N GLU A 22 44.63 -8.48 -6.03
CA GLU A 22 44.19 -9.84 -6.33
C GLU A 22 42.68 -9.96 -6.15
N LEU A 23 42.01 -10.26 -7.27
CA LEU A 23 40.61 -10.65 -7.36
C LEU A 23 40.45 -12.05 -6.79
N VAL A 24 39.74 -12.20 -5.68
CA VAL A 24 39.25 -13.50 -5.21
C VAL A 24 37.76 -13.60 -5.55
N SER A 25 37.49 -14.43 -6.55
CA SER A 25 36.15 -14.92 -6.91
C SER A 25 35.70 -15.98 -5.89
N GLY A 26 34.47 -15.88 -5.42
CA GLY A 26 33.94 -16.84 -4.45
C GLY A 26 32.46 -16.65 -4.15
N PHE A 27 31.59 -16.99 -5.10
CA PHE A 27 30.20 -17.34 -4.79
C PHE A 27 29.77 -18.56 -5.61
N LYS A 28 29.56 -19.67 -4.89
CA LYS A 28 28.96 -20.91 -5.38
C LYS A 28 27.44 -20.82 -5.20
N VAL A 29 26.69 -21.08 -6.26
CA VAL A 29 25.23 -21.35 -6.24
C VAL A 29 25.03 -22.87 -6.34
N PRO A 30 24.13 -23.50 -5.57
CA PRO A 30 23.88 -24.94 -5.69
C PRO A 30 22.91 -25.25 -6.85
N LEU A 31 23.28 -26.23 -7.68
CA LEU A 31 22.45 -26.82 -8.73
C LEU A 31 21.70 -28.05 -8.19
N ALA A 32 20.41 -28.17 -8.52
CA ALA A 32 19.58 -29.35 -8.30
C ALA A 32 19.68 -30.36 -9.47
N PRO A 33 19.48 -31.68 -9.28
CA PRO A 33 19.61 -32.69 -10.33
C PRO A 33 18.27 -33.23 -10.87
N GLY A 34 18.28 -33.70 -12.12
CA GLY A 34 17.29 -34.61 -12.74
C GLY A 34 16.63 -34.04 -14.00
N SER A 35 17.17 -34.27 -15.21
CA SER A 35 17.07 -35.46 -16.09
C SER A 35 15.98 -35.32 -17.16
N PHE A 36 16.39 -35.23 -18.45
CA PHE A 36 16.08 -36.19 -19.53
C PHE A 36 16.75 -35.70 -20.82
N GLY A 37 17.54 -36.58 -21.45
CA GLY A 37 18.45 -36.24 -22.53
C GLY A 37 17.85 -36.30 -23.92
N LEU A 38 18.50 -35.61 -24.85
CA LEU A 38 18.46 -35.89 -26.29
C LEU A 38 19.84 -35.57 -26.89
N THR A 39 20.25 -36.41 -27.82
CA THR A 39 21.56 -36.59 -28.43
C THR A 39 21.95 -35.49 -29.42
N LEU A 40 23.24 -35.12 -29.41
CA LEU A 40 23.92 -34.31 -30.42
C LEU A 40 24.21 -35.14 -31.68
N ASN A 41 23.91 -34.59 -32.86
CA ASN A 41 24.86 -34.60 -33.98
C ASN A 41 24.46 -33.63 -35.10
N GLU A 42 25.51 -33.08 -35.71
CA GLU A 42 25.62 -32.39 -37.00
C GLU A 42 25.22 -30.92 -37.07
N LEU A 43 26.22 -30.03 -37.18
CA LEU A 43 26.42 -29.12 -38.32
C LEU A 43 27.87 -28.53 -38.29
N PRO A 44 28.45 -28.15 -39.44
CA PRO A 44 29.90 -28.12 -39.68
C PRO A 44 30.56 -26.74 -39.52
N THR A 45 31.87 -26.72 -39.24
CA THR A 45 32.79 -25.60 -39.49
C THR A 45 33.50 -25.79 -40.84
N PRO A 46 33.74 -24.73 -41.63
CA PRO A 46 35.13 -24.21 -41.79
C PRO A 46 35.17 -22.68 -42.12
N PRO A 47 36.30 -22.09 -42.57
CA PRO A 47 37.52 -21.68 -41.84
C PRO A 47 37.74 -20.13 -41.93
N PRO A 48 38.86 -19.57 -41.41
CA PRO A 48 39.06 -18.13 -41.26
C PRO A 48 39.71 -17.49 -42.50
N ASP A 49 39.36 -16.24 -42.82
CA ASP A 49 40.29 -15.17 -43.25
C ASP A 49 39.56 -13.88 -43.71
N ALA A 50 40.16 -12.76 -43.30
CA ALA A 50 40.29 -11.45 -43.98
C ALA A 50 39.13 -10.41 -44.04
N GLU A 51 39.56 -9.18 -43.68
CA GLU A 51 39.09 -7.84 -44.08
C GLU A 51 37.84 -7.22 -43.41
N ILE A 52 38.11 -6.44 -42.35
CA ILE A 52 37.21 -5.37 -41.88
C ILE A 52 37.59 -4.07 -42.61
N ASN A 53 36.68 -3.58 -43.44
CA ASN A 53 36.76 -2.27 -44.07
C ASN A 53 36.17 -1.19 -43.14
N GLN A 54 36.95 -0.13 -42.91
CA GLN A 54 36.51 1.12 -42.31
C GLN A 54 35.42 1.77 -43.16
N GLN A 55 34.34 2.29 -42.54
CA GLN A 55 33.96 3.70 -42.63
C GLN A 55 32.61 4.03 -41.95
N TYR A 56 32.58 5.25 -41.41
CA TYR A 56 31.44 6.07 -40.95
C TYR A 56 30.83 5.77 -39.57
N PHE A 57 31.32 6.52 -38.56
CA PHE A 57 30.49 7.40 -37.72
C PHE A 57 31.42 8.46 -37.09
N GLU A 58 31.35 9.70 -37.56
CA GLU A 58 31.77 10.90 -36.83
C GLU A 58 30.55 11.79 -36.62
N ASP A 59 30.50 12.38 -35.42
CA ASP A 59 29.74 13.55 -34.94
C ASP A 59 28.74 13.26 -33.81
N LEU A 60 29.21 13.47 -32.56
CA LEU A 60 28.68 14.48 -31.61
C LEU A 60 29.48 14.44 -30.27
N PRO A 61 29.68 15.60 -29.58
CA PRO A 61 30.75 15.77 -28.58
C PRO A 61 30.32 15.56 -27.12
N CYS A 62 31.26 15.08 -26.30
CA CYS A 62 31.17 14.97 -24.84
C CYS A 62 32.06 16.05 -24.17
N PRO A 63 31.60 16.80 -23.15
CA PRO A 63 32.43 17.82 -22.51
C PRO A 63 33.45 17.21 -21.53
N SER A 64 34.66 17.76 -21.62
CA SER A 64 35.90 17.33 -21.00
C SER A 64 36.00 17.61 -19.49
N ARG A 65 36.72 16.71 -18.81
CA ARG A 65 37.33 16.94 -17.49
C ARG A 65 38.49 17.93 -17.65
N SER A 66 38.47 19.03 -16.91
CA SER A 66 39.62 19.93 -16.77
C SER A 66 40.43 19.60 -15.51
N HIS A 67 41.74 19.52 -15.73
CA HIS A 67 42.79 19.36 -14.73
C HIS A 67 42.91 20.62 -13.84
N MET A 68 43.21 20.42 -12.56
CA MET A 68 43.47 21.49 -11.59
C MET A 68 44.99 21.74 -11.53
N GLU A 69 45.45 22.88 -12.04
CA GLU A 69 46.82 23.38 -11.84
C GLU A 69 46.94 24.09 -10.48
N LEU A 70 47.96 23.71 -9.71
CA LEU A 70 48.38 24.41 -8.49
C LEU A 70 49.33 25.54 -8.88
N VAL A 71 48.87 26.78 -8.75
CA VAL A 71 49.72 27.98 -8.83
C VAL A 71 50.10 28.41 -7.42
N SER A 72 51.41 28.45 -7.15
CA SER A 72 51.98 29.06 -5.95
C SER A 72 52.03 30.58 -6.09
N GLY A 73 51.60 31.31 -5.05
CA GLY A 73 51.60 32.77 -5.07
C GLY A 73 51.43 33.40 -3.69
N SER A 74 52.56 33.85 -3.14
CA SER A 74 52.78 34.97 -2.19
C SER A 74 51.92 35.11 -0.93
N GLU A 75 52.60 35.01 0.22
CA GLU A 75 52.14 35.44 1.54
C GLU A 75 51.77 36.94 1.56
N VAL A 76 50.58 37.26 2.08
CA VAL A 76 50.17 38.62 2.47
C VAL A 76 49.72 38.55 3.95
N PRO A 77 50.21 39.42 4.84
CA PRO A 77 49.95 39.29 6.27
C PRO A 77 48.51 39.67 6.63
N LEU A 78 47.83 38.79 7.37
CA LEU A 78 46.50 39.01 7.93
C LEU A 78 46.55 40.05 9.06
N ALA A 79 45.91 41.20 8.85
CA ALA A 79 45.46 42.07 9.94
C ALA A 79 44.17 41.50 10.57
N PRO A 80 43.94 41.63 11.90
CA PRO A 80 42.78 41.06 12.54
C PRO A 80 41.53 41.92 12.25
N GLY A 81 40.83 41.59 11.18
CA GLY A 81 39.50 42.12 10.85
C GLY A 81 38.43 41.10 11.24
N SER A 82 37.51 41.50 12.11
CA SER A 82 36.32 40.77 12.51
C SER A 82 35.48 40.29 11.32
N PHE A 83 35.51 39.00 11.02
CA PHE A 83 34.53 38.37 10.13
C PHE A 83 33.26 38.05 10.90
N GLY A 84 32.30 38.99 10.86
CA GLY A 84 30.90 38.67 11.12
C GLY A 84 30.34 37.90 9.93
N LEU A 85 30.17 36.58 10.07
CA LEU A 85 29.39 35.78 9.14
C LEU A 85 27.90 36.10 9.36
N THR A 86 27.37 37.06 8.62
CA THR A 86 25.92 37.21 8.46
C THR A 86 25.42 36.08 7.58
N LEU A 87 24.92 35.01 8.20
CA LEU A 87 24.14 33.95 7.56
C LEU A 87 22.77 34.53 7.12
N ASN A 88 22.76 35.30 6.03
CA ASN A 88 21.53 35.70 5.36
C ASN A 88 21.15 34.63 4.31
N GLY A 89 20.76 33.44 4.78
CA GLY A 89 20.05 32.48 3.95
C GLY A 89 18.59 32.91 3.80
N LEU A 90 18.04 32.86 2.58
CA LEU A 90 16.59 33.05 2.39
C LEU A 90 15.83 31.98 3.20
N PRO A 91 14.72 32.33 3.86
CA PRO A 91 13.95 31.35 4.63
C PRO A 91 13.37 30.30 3.69
N THR A 92 13.43 29.02 4.09
CA THR A 92 12.72 27.95 3.38
C THR A 92 11.22 28.24 3.45
N PRO A 93 10.51 28.29 2.30
CA PRO A 93 9.08 28.49 2.29
C PRO A 93 8.37 27.37 3.07
N PRO A 94 7.22 27.66 3.71
CA PRO A 94 6.48 26.65 4.43
C PRO A 94 6.08 25.51 3.48
N PRO A 95 6.04 24.25 3.98
CA PRO A 95 5.83 23.06 3.15
C PRO A 95 4.48 23.02 2.42
N ASP A 96 3.53 23.87 2.81
CA ASP A 96 2.18 23.96 2.25
C ASP A 96 2.02 25.06 1.18
N ALA A 97 3.08 25.84 0.90
CA ALA A 97 3.04 26.87 -0.11
C ALA A 97 3.22 26.27 -1.53
N GLU A 98 2.13 26.26 -2.30
CA GLU A 98 2.15 26.43 -3.77
C GLU A 98 2.60 25.25 -4.68
N ILE A 99 2.99 24.08 -4.16
CA ILE A 99 3.42 22.97 -5.05
C ILE A 99 2.28 22.47 -5.97
N SER A 100 1.03 22.49 -5.49
CA SER A 100 -0.13 22.05 -6.29
C SER A 100 -0.63 23.10 -7.29
N GLN A 101 -0.10 24.32 -7.33
CA GLN A 101 -0.48 25.28 -8.39
C GLN A 101 0.46 25.16 -9.58
N GLN A 102 1.76 25.03 -9.34
CA GLN A 102 2.77 25.04 -10.39
C GLN A 102 2.67 23.89 -11.42
N TYR A 103 2.19 22.71 -11.02
CA TYR A 103 1.99 21.57 -11.93
C TYR A 103 0.64 21.58 -12.68
N PHE A 104 -0.31 22.40 -12.24
CA PHE A 104 -1.67 22.48 -12.80
C PHE A 104 -1.99 23.86 -13.38
N GLU A 105 -1.05 24.81 -13.33
CA GLU A 105 -1.14 26.14 -13.97
C GLU A 105 -1.10 26.05 -15.51
N GLY A 106 -0.72 24.91 -16.08
CA GLY A 106 -0.68 24.65 -17.51
C GLY A 106 -1.74 23.66 -18.04
N SER A 107 -2.49 22.99 -17.15
CA SER A 107 -3.79 22.49 -17.58
C SER A 107 -4.68 23.72 -17.63
N ASP A 108 -5.27 24.02 -18.77
CA ASP A 108 -6.25 25.09 -18.87
C ASP A 108 -7.37 24.80 -17.84
N VAL A 109 -7.22 25.31 -16.62
CA VAL A 109 -8.31 25.77 -15.75
C VAL A 109 -8.83 27.08 -16.36
N ALA A 110 -8.89 27.14 -17.69
CA ALA A 110 -9.76 28.05 -18.38
C ALA A 110 -11.13 27.77 -17.78
N SER A 111 -11.77 28.83 -17.30
CA SER A 111 -13.20 28.88 -17.15
C SER A 111 -13.82 28.52 -18.50
N LEU A 112 -13.95 27.22 -18.76
CA LEU A 112 -14.61 26.68 -19.92
C LEU A 112 -16.03 27.21 -19.82
N GLU A 113 -16.39 28.09 -20.75
CA GLU A 113 -17.77 28.49 -20.93
C GLU A 113 -18.61 27.22 -20.85
N LYS A 114 -19.60 27.18 -19.95
CA LYS A 114 -20.51 26.06 -19.78
C LYS A 114 -21.16 25.72 -21.12
N ARG A 115 -20.52 24.88 -21.94
CA ARG A 115 -21.19 24.14 -22.99
C ARG A 115 -22.05 23.14 -22.24
N ARG A 116 -23.33 23.49 -22.10
CA ARG A 116 -24.34 22.54 -21.68
C ARG A 116 -24.35 21.42 -22.71
N LEU A 117 -23.85 20.23 -22.34
CA LEU A 117 -24.29 19.01 -22.99
C LEU A 117 -25.82 18.94 -22.91
N PRO A 118 -26.47 18.35 -23.92
CA PRO A 118 -27.92 18.17 -23.88
C PRO A 118 -28.30 17.41 -22.61
N SER A 119 -29.46 17.74 -22.07
CA SER A 119 -30.06 17.26 -20.83
C SER A 119 -30.35 15.73 -20.75
N HIS A 120 -29.50 14.86 -21.31
CA HIS A 120 -29.76 13.43 -21.49
C HIS A 120 -28.51 12.51 -21.38
N ALA A 121 -27.51 12.83 -20.55
CA ALA A 121 -26.47 11.84 -20.23
C ALA A 121 -27.08 10.70 -19.39
N ILE A 122 -26.99 9.47 -19.92
CA ILE A 122 -27.33 8.24 -19.20
C ILE A 122 -26.03 7.52 -18.86
N VAL A 123 -25.88 7.17 -17.59
CA VAL A 123 -24.64 6.63 -17.02
C VAL A 123 -24.81 5.15 -16.69
N ALA A 124 -24.05 4.26 -17.33
CA ALA A 124 -23.98 2.86 -16.94
C ALA A 124 -22.78 2.63 -16.01
N VAL A 125 -23.02 2.10 -14.82
CA VAL A 125 -21.96 1.63 -13.92
C VAL A 125 -21.86 0.11 -14.06
N ILE A 126 -20.72 -0.37 -14.55
CA ILE A 126 -20.46 -1.79 -14.85
C ILE A 126 -19.70 -2.40 -13.68
N GLY A 127 -20.39 -3.27 -12.92
CA GLY A 127 -19.93 -3.84 -11.67
C GLY A 127 -20.25 -2.90 -10.50
N VAL A 128 -21.24 -3.27 -9.67
CA VAL A 128 -21.70 -2.46 -8.54
C VAL A 128 -21.29 -3.05 -7.19
N GLY A 129 -20.04 -3.53 -7.13
CA GLY A 129 -19.34 -3.84 -5.88
C GLY A 129 -19.13 -2.60 -5.00
N PHE A 130 -18.07 -2.55 -4.20
CA PHE A 130 -17.83 -1.42 -3.30
C PHE A 130 -17.72 -0.08 -4.05
N VAL A 131 -16.85 -0.02 -5.08
CA VAL A 131 -16.62 1.21 -5.86
C VAL A 131 -17.84 1.58 -6.68
N GLY A 132 -18.35 0.66 -7.50
CA GLY A 132 -19.50 0.92 -8.37
C GLY A 132 -20.77 1.31 -7.63
N PHE A 133 -21.00 0.79 -6.43
CA PHE A 133 -22.13 1.23 -5.59
C PHE A 133 -22.02 2.71 -5.21
N GLN A 134 -20.82 3.17 -4.83
CA GLN A 134 -20.60 4.58 -4.48
C GLN A 134 -20.74 5.49 -5.70
N LEU A 135 -20.23 5.05 -6.86
CA LEU A 135 -20.43 5.76 -8.13
C LEU A 135 -21.93 5.84 -8.48
N ALA A 136 -22.67 4.73 -8.41
CA ALA A 136 -24.11 4.73 -8.67
C ALA A 136 -24.86 5.65 -7.70
N CYS A 137 -24.46 5.71 -6.43
CA CYS A 137 -25.00 6.65 -5.45
C CYS A 137 -24.75 8.11 -5.84
N ALA A 138 -23.51 8.46 -6.20
CA ALA A 138 -23.10 9.82 -6.49
C ALA A 138 -23.72 10.32 -7.81
N PHE A 139 -23.59 9.53 -8.88
CA PHE A 139 -24.15 9.87 -10.19
C PHE A 139 -25.69 9.86 -10.20
N GLY A 140 -26.34 8.97 -9.45
CA GLY A 140 -27.81 8.91 -9.34
C GLY A 140 -28.46 10.14 -8.69
N LYS A 141 -27.66 11.03 -8.07
CA LYS A 141 -28.11 12.34 -7.58
C LYS A 141 -28.30 13.34 -8.72
N VAL A 142 -27.68 13.13 -9.88
CA VAL A 142 -27.60 14.09 -10.99
C VAL A 142 -28.16 13.52 -12.29
N TYR A 143 -27.87 12.25 -12.59
CA TYR A 143 -28.16 11.59 -13.86
C TYR A 143 -29.06 10.36 -13.68
N GLU A 144 -29.62 9.89 -14.79
CA GLU A 144 -30.20 8.54 -14.87
C GLU A 144 -29.06 7.52 -14.92
N VAL A 145 -29.07 6.58 -13.98
CA VAL A 145 -28.02 5.56 -13.84
C VAL A 145 -28.56 4.16 -14.11
N ILE A 146 -27.82 3.39 -14.89
CA ILE A 146 -28.00 1.95 -15.09
C ILE A 146 -26.92 1.25 -14.26
N ALA A 147 -27.32 0.67 -13.12
CA ALA A 147 -26.45 -0.13 -12.27
C ALA A 147 -26.43 -1.57 -12.78
N PHE A 148 -25.35 -1.98 -13.44
CA PHE A 148 -25.20 -3.32 -14.02
C PHE A 148 -24.30 -4.20 -13.17
N ASP A 149 -24.75 -5.42 -12.87
CA ASP A 149 -23.93 -6.48 -12.27
C ASP A 149 -24.34 -7.85 -12.83
N ILE A 150 -23.41 -8.80 -12.80
CA ILE A 150 -23.69 -10.19 -13.15
C ILE A 150 -24.28 -10.98 -11.97
N ASP A 151 -24.06 -10.54 -10.72
CA ASP A 151 -24.61 -11.20 -9.53
C ASP A 151 -26.01 -10.63 -9.18
N PRO A 152 -27.09 -11.40 -9.37
CA PRO A 152 -28.44 -10.94 -9.04
C PRO A 152 -28.64 -10.69 -7.54
N ARG A 153 -27.90 -11.36 -6.66
CA ARG A 153 -27.96 -11.11 -5.21
C ARG A 153 -27.40 -9.74 -4.89
N ARG A 154 -26.28 -9.37 -5.53
CA ARG A 154 -25.69 -8.05 -5.38
C ARG A 154 -26.63 -6.96 -5.90
N LEU A 155 -27.28 -7.17 -7.03
CA LEU A 155 -28.27 -6.23 -7.55
C LEU A 155 -29.46 -6.04 -6.62
N LEU A 156 -29.93 -7.09 -5.95
CA LEU A 156 -31.02 -6.98 -4.98
C LEU A 156 -30.62 -6.09 -3.79
N GLU A 157 -29.42 -6.28 -3.24
CA GLU A 157 -28.88 -5.44 -2.16
C GLU A 157 -28.81 -3.97 -2.59
N VAL A 158 -28.24 -3.71 -3.77
CA VAL A 158 -28.07 -2.36 -4.31
C VAL A 158 -29.43 -1.71 -4.59
N HIS A 159 -30.38 -2.45 -5.17
CA HIS A 159 -31.71 -1.94 -5.46
C HIS A 159 -32.43 -1.45 -4.19
N LEU A 160 -32.38 -2.22 -3.11
CA LEU A 160 -32.98 -1.85 -1.83
C LEU A 160 -32.34 -0.58 -1.24
N GLN A 161 -31.01 -0.44 -1.35
CA GLN A 161 -30.27 0.71 -0.84
C GLN A 161 -30.43 1.98 -1.69
N LEU A 162 -30.81 1.84 -2.97
CA LEU A 162 -30.98 2.94 -3.92
C LEU A 162 -32.45 3.22 -4.26
N ALA A 163 -33.39 2.65 -3.52
CA ALA A 163 -34.82 2.88 -3.71
C ALA A 163 -35.16 4.38 -3.72
N GLY A 164 -35.92 4.83 -4.72
CA GLY A 164 -36.31 6.23 -4.90
C GLY A 164 -35.24 7.15 -5.50
N LYS A 165 -34.05 6.63 -5.84
CA LYS A 165 -33.05 7.35 -6.63
C LYS A 165 -33.24 7.10 -8.12
N ARG A 166 -32.60 7.92 -8.97
CA ARG A 166 -32.57 7.76 -10.43
C ARG A 166 -31.61 6.65 -10.87
N VAL A 167 -31.77 5.46 -10.27
CA VAL A 167 -30.90 4.31 -10.48
C VAL A 167 -31.75 3.09 -10.79
N ARG A 168 -31.52 2.50 -11.97
CA ARG A 168 -32.14 1.26 -12.42
C ARG A 168 -31.11 0.14 -12.37
N CYS A 169 -31.36 -0.87 -11.55
CA CYS A 169 -30.53 -2.06 -11.43
C CYS A 169 -30.90 -3.10 -12.49
N THR A 170 -29.93 -3.72 -13.15
CA THR A 170 -30.18 -4.76 -14.15
C THR A 170 -29.00 -5.71 -14.32
N SER A 171 -29.28 -6.97 -14.66
CA SER A 171 -28.29 -7.94 -15.12
C SER A 171 -28.42 -8.23 -16.61
N ASN A 172 -29.30 -7.51 -17.33
CA ASN A 172 -29.55 -7.69 -18.75
C ASN A 172 -28.61 -6.78 -19.57
N PRO A 173 -27.63 -7.35 -20.31
CA PRO A 173 -26.69 -6.59 -21.14
C PRO A 173 -27.36 -5.60 -22.09
N SER A 174 -28.46 -6.01 -22.75
CA SER A 174 -29.11 -5.20 -23.78
C SER A 174 -29.57 -3.83 -23.28
N GLU A 175 -29.82 -3.69 -21.98
CA GLU A 175 -30.31 -2.45 -21.38
C GLU A 175 -29.23 -1.38 -21.23
N ILE A 176 -27.94 -1.75 -21.26
CA ILE A 176 -26.84 -0.78 -21.19
C ILE A 176 -26.66 -0.02 -22.51
N ALA A 177 -27.26 -0.48 -23.61
CA ALA A 177 -27.21 0.19 -24.93
C ALA A 177 -27.93 1.56 -24.97
N ALA A 178 -28.66 1.91 -23.92
CA ALA A 178 -29.23 3.24 -23.72
C ALA A 178 -28.22 4.23 -23.11
N ALA A 179 -27.12 3.75 -22.54
CA ALA A 179 -26.13 4.60 -21.89
C ALA A 179 -25.25 5.34 -22.90
N THR A 180 -24.78 6.51 -22.46
CA THR A 180 -23.85 7.39 -23.18
C THR A 180 -22.46 7.38 -22.55
N HIS A 181 -22.39 7.07 -21.25
CA HIS A 181 -21.18 7.02 -20.46
C HIS A 181 -21.14 5.69 -19.70
N PHE A 182 -20.01 5.02 -19.70
CA PHE A 182 -19.80 3.71 -19.08
C PHE A 182 -18.66 3.81 -18.07
N LEU A 183 -18.95 3.58 -16.79
CA LEU A 183 -17.96 3.55 -15.72
C LEU A 183 -17.68 2.09 -15.37
N ILE A 184 -16.47 1.60 -15.63
CA ILE A 184 -16.08 0.21 -15.40
C ILE A 184 -15.42 0.10 -14.03
N SER A 185 -16.12 -0.52 -13.08
CA SER A 185 -15.70 -0.70 -11.67
C SER A 185 -15.76 -2.16 -11.23
N VAL A 186 -15.25 -3.06 -12.08
CA VAL A 186 -15.19 -4.51 -11.84
C VAL A 186 -13.95 -4.92 -11.02
N PRO A 187 -13.95 -6.08 -10.35
CA PRO A 187 -12.83 -6.53 -9.55
C PRO A 187 -11.54 -6.67 -10.37
N THR A 188 -10.45 -6.18 -9.81
CA THR A 188 -9.09 -6.40 -10.33
C THR A 188 -8.30 -7.11 -9.24
N GLY A 189 -7.90 -8.34 -9.55
CA GLY A 189 -7.27 -9.28 -8.63
C GLY A 189 -5.84 -9.59 -9.03
N LEU A 190 -5.30 -10.61 -8.39
CA LEU A 190 -4.05 -11.26 -8.77
C LEU A 190 -4.30 -12.75 -8.93
N TYR A 191 -3.54 -13.38 -9.82
CA TYR A 191 -3.41 -14.83 -9.83
C TYR A 191 -2.55 -15.31 -8.64
N HIS A 192 -2.47 -16.62 -8.45
CA HIS A 192 -1.69 -17.22 -7.37
C HIS A 192 -0.18 -16.87 -7.46
N ASP A 193 0.34 -16.69 -8.67
CA ASP A 193 1.72 -16.26 -8.93
C ASP A 193 1.93 -14.74 -8.80
N LYS A 194 0.90 -14.00 -8.37
CA LYS A 194 0.89 -12.55 -8.17
C LYS A 194 0.95 -11.73 -9.45
N THR A 195 0.68 -12.33 -10.62
CA THR A 195 0.43 -11.58 -11.86
C THR A 195 -0.97 -10.95 -11.86
N VAL A 196 -1.13 -9.82 -12.56
CA VAL A 196 -2.39 -9.05 -12.60
C VAL A 196 -3.47 -9.82 -13.37
N ASP A 197 -4.64 -10.00 -12.77
CA ASP A 197 -5.79 -10.66 -13.41
C ASP A 197 -6.69 -9.63 -14.12
N THR A 198 -6.65 -9.63 -15.45
CA THR A 198 -7.38 -8.69 -16.33
C THR A 198 -8.73 -9.21 -16.83
N ARG A 199 -9.09 -10.47 -16.56
CA ARG A 199 -10.24 -11.13 -17.22
C ARG A 199 -11.57 -10.39 -17.02
N HIS A 200 -11.81 -9.87 -15.81
CA HIS A 200 -13.03 -9.12 -15.51
C HIS A 200 -13.09 -7.78 -16.27
N LEU A 201 -11.95 -7.09 -16.41
CA LEU A 201 -11.85 -5.85 -17.17
C LEU A 201 -12.07 -6.09 -18.65
N GLU A 202 -11.39 -7.08 -19.22
CA GLU A 202 -11.54 -7.45 -20.64
C GLU A 202 -12.99 -7.84 -20.95
N SER A 203 -13.62 -8.62 -20.07
CA SER A 203 -15.04 -8.99 -20.20
C SER A 203 -15.97 -7.78 -20.12
N ALA A 204 -15.73 -6.84 -19.19
CA ALA A 204 -16.52 -5.62 -19.08
C ALA A 204 -16.33 -4.70 -20.29
N ILE A 205 -15.12 -4.56 -20.80
CA ILE A 205 -14.80 -3.77 -21.99
C ILE A 205 -15.48 -4.39 -23.22
N ALA A 206 -15.44 -5.71 -23.38
CA ALA A 206 -16.13 -6.42 -24.47
C ALA A 206 -17.64 -6.23 -24.40
N LEU A 207 -18.24 -6.35 -23.21
CA LEU A 207 -19.65 -6.09 -22.96
C LEU A 207 -20.05 -4.67 -23.37
N VAL A 208 -19.25 -3.68 -22.97
CA VAL A 208 -19.46 -2.27 -23.35
C VAL A 208 -19.29 -2.09 -24.85
N ALA A 209 -18.25 -2.66 -25.47
CA ALA A 209 -18.00 -2.56 -26.91
C ALA A 209 -19.16 -3.11 -27.75
N GLU A 210 -19.83 -4.17 -27.29
CA GLU A 210 -20.99 -4.77 -27.96
C GLU A 210 -22.19 -3.81 -27.99
N HIS A 211 -22.43 -3.06 -26.92
CA HIS A 211 -23.66 -2.28 -26.72
C HIS A 211 -23.49 -0.77 -26.88
N ALA A 212 -22.28 -0.24 -26.72
CA ALA A 212 -21.98 1.18 -26.81
C ALA A 212 -22.15 1.69 -28.24
N ARG A 213 -22.73 2.88 -28.36
CA ARG A 213 -22.90 3.57 -29.64
C ARG A 213 -21.66 4.42 -29.93
N PRO A 214 -21.31 4.67 -31.21
CA PRO A 214 -20.28 5.63 -31.56
C PRO A 214 -20.45 6.97 -30.84
N GLY A 215 -19.36 7.53 -30.34
CA GLY A 215 -19.35 8.76 -29.54
C GLY A 215 -19.60 8.56 -28.04
N SER A 216 -19.93 7.35 -27.58
CA SER A 216 -20.03 7.07 -26.13
C SER A 216 -18.66 7.18 -25.45
N THR A 217 -18.67 7.47 -24.14
CA THR A 217 -17.44 7.59 -23.33
C THR A 217 -17.30 6.43 -22.36
N VAL A 218 -16.13 5.79 -22.34
CA VAL A 218 -15.82 4.68 -21.43
C VAL A 218 -14.73 5.09 -20.45
N ILE A 219 -15.00 5.02 -19.16
CA ILE A 219 -14.08 5.38 -18.09
C ILE A 219 -13.74 4.14 -17.28
N ILE A 220 -12.46 3.79 -17.22
CA ILE A 220 -11.99 2.78 -16.26
C ILE A 220 -11.90 3.43 -14.87
N GLU A 221 -12.59 2.85 -13.91
CA GLU A 221 -12.57 3.25 -12.49
C GLU A 221 -11.82 2.23 -11.63
N SER A 222 -11.82 0.96 -12.06
CA SER A 222 -11.02 -0.10 -11.45
C SER A 222 -9.53 0.23 -11.46
N SER A 223 -8.82 -0.12 -10.39
CA SER A 223 -7.36 0.01 -10.36
C SER A 223 -6.73 -0.92 -11.39
N VAL A 224 -5.74 -0.43 -12.14
CA VAL A 224 -5.01 -1.16 -13.18
C VAL A 224 -3.51 -0.87 -13.09
N ALA A 225 -2.69 -1.69 -13.76
CA ALA A 225 -1.26 -1.42 -13.91
C ALA A 225 -1.02 -0.21 -14.84
N VAL A 226 0.14 0.43 -14.72
CA VAL A 226 0.49 1.59 -15.57
C VAL A 226 0.56 1.19 -17.04
N GLY A 227 -0.12 1.93 -17.91
CA GLY A 227 -0.26 1.70 -19.35
C GLY A 227 -1.42 0.78 -19.73
N MET A 228 -2.10 0.16 -18.77
CA MET A 228 -3.08 -0.88 -19.04
C MET A 228 -4.39 -0.33 -19.61
N THR A 229 -4.86 0.84 -19.18
CA THR A 229 -6.06 1.46 -19.76
C THR A 229 -5.87 1.69 -21.26
N ARG A 230 -4.72 2.26 -21.65
CA ARG A 230 -4.37 2.47 -23.06
C ARG A 230 -4.38 1.15 -23.82
N GLN A 231 -3.68 0.14 -23.30
CA GLN A 231 -3.59 -1.17 -23.94
C GLN A 231 -4.96 -1.81 -24.15
N LEU A 232 -5.80 -1.83 -23.12
CA LEU A 232 -7.11 -2.49 -23.16
C LEU A 232 -8.11 -1.75 -24.04
N MET A 233 -8.08 -0.42 -24.05
CA MET A 233 -9.06 0.40 -24.77
C MET A 233 -8.68 0.63 -26.24
N HIS A 234 -7.41 0.53 -26.63
CA HIS A 234 -6.91 0.92 -27.95
C HIS A 234 -7.74 0.38 -29.12
N SER A 235 -7.95 -0.94 -29.18
CA SER A 235 -8.69 -1.58 -30.28
C SER A 235 -10.18 -1.19 -30.30
N VAL A 236 -10.80 -1.18 -29.11
CA VAL A 236 -12.24 -0.90 -28.97
C VAL A 236 -12.57 0.55 -29.30
N MET A 237 -11.73 1.49 -28.88
CA MET A 237 -11.92 2.91 -29.20
C MET A 237 -11.93 3.16 -30.71
N LEU A 238 -10.94 2.63 -31.43
CA LEU A 238 -10.81 2.87 -32.87
C LEU A 238 -11.91 2.16 -33.67
N SER A 239 -12.22 0.91 -33.34
CA SER A 239 -13.23 0.13 -34.07
C SER A 239 -14.66 0.63 -33.88
N LYS A 240 -14.97 1.26 -32.74
CA LYS A 240 -16.33 1.71 -32.38
C LYS A 240 -16.47 3.24 -32.32
N SER A 241 -15.39 3.98 -32.56
CA SER A 241 -15.36 5.45 -32.39
C SER A 241 -15.79 5.87 -30.98
N LEU A 242 -15.25 5.21 -29.95
CA LEU A 242 -15.54 5.53 -28.54
C LEU A 242 -14.48 6.48 -27.99
N LYS A 243 -14.93 7.41 -27.15
CA LYS A 243 -14.08 8.19 -26.26
C LYS A 243 -13.73 7.34 -25.04
N ALA A 244 -12.54 7.52 -24.47
CA ALA A 244 -12.20 6.77 -23.26
C ALA A 244 -11.15 7.45 -22.38
N GLY A 245 -11.05 6.98 -21.14
CA GLY A 245 -10.08 7.47 -20.19
C GLY A 245 -10.07 6.68 -18.88
N MET A 246 -9.36 7.21 -17.89
CA MET A 246 -9.19 6.61 -16.57
C MET A 246 -9.52 7.62 -15.48
N SER A 247 -10.21 7.17 -14.45
CA SER A 247 -10.46 7.95 -13.23
C SER A 247 -10.38 7.03 -12.01
N PRO A 248 -9.25 6.96 -11.29
CA PRO A 248 -9.12 6.04 -10.17
C PRO A 248 -10.04 6.39 -9.00
N GLU A 249 -10.59 5.38 -8.34
CA GLU A 249 -11.25 5.53 -7.04
C GLU A 249 -10.23 5.79 -5.92
N ARG A 250 -10.53 6.71 -5.00
CA ARG A 250 -9.64 7.17 -3.91
C ARG A 250 -10.28 7.15 -2.51
N VAL A 251 -11.50 6.63 -2.38
CA VAL A 251 -12.22 6.45 -1.11
C VAL A 251 -11.48 5.47 -0.18
N ASP A 252 -11.48 5.80 1.11
CA ASP A 252 -11.03 4.92 2.20
C ASP A 252 -12.23 4.15 2.78
N PRO A 253 -12.24 2.80 2.74
CA PRO A 253 -13.33 2.00 3.28
C PRO A 253 -13.65 2.33 4.75
N GLY A 254 -14.94 2.44 5.07
CA GLY A 254 -15.43 2.77 6.41
C GLY A 254 -15.38 4.25 6.78
N ARG A 255 -14.74 5.09 5.96
CA ARG A 255 -14.62 6.51 6.24
C ARG A 255 -15.84 7.28 5.73
N THR A 256 -16.45 8.08 6.61
CA THR A 256 -17.63 8.89 6.29
C THR A 256 -17.29 10.35 5.94
N HIS A 257 -16.06 10.80 6.22
CA HIS A 257 -15.60 12.15 5.92
C HIS A 257 -14.14 12.17 5.42
N PRO A 258 -13.80 12.95 4.38
CA PRO A 258 -14.69 13.77 3.55
C PRO A 258 -15.68 12.92 2.73
N THR A 259 -16.81 13.51 2.31
CA THR A 259 -17.76 12.84 1.40
C THR A 259 -17.10 12.50 0.07
N ILE A 260 -17.60 11.48 -0.65
CA ILE A 260 -17.03 11.07 -1.94
C ILE A 260 -16.95 12.23 -2.94
N GLU A 261 -17.98 13.08 -3.01
CA GLU A 261 -18.06 14.22 -3.93
C GLU A 261 -17.05 15.33 -3.61
N SER A 262 -16.52 15.36 -2.39
CA SER A 262 -15.50 16.32 -1.96
C SER A 262 -14.07 15.82 -2.10
N ILE A 263 -13.86 14.54 -2.38
CA ILE A 263 -12.52 14.03 -2.69
C ILE A 263 -12.16 14.49 -4.10
N PRO A 264 -11.03 15.19 -4.31
CA PRO A 264 -10.62 15.61 -5.64
C PRO A 264 -10.51 14.41 -6.59
N LYS A 265 -11.24 14.46 -7.70
CA LYS A 265 -11.35 13.37 -8.65
C LYS A 265 -10.32 13.54 -9.76
N ILE A 266 -9.34 12.62 -9.79
CA ILE A 266 -8.35 12.56 -10.88
C ILE A 266 -9.08 12.06 -12.13
N ILE A 267 -8.92 12.77 -13.25
CA ILE A 267 -9.47 12.35 -14.54
C ILE A 267 -8.41 12.46 -15.63
N SER A 268 -8.49 11.58 -16.62
CA SER A 268 -7.62 11.59 -17.79
C SER A 268 -8.40 11.08 -18.99
N GLY A 269 -8.04 11.55 -20.18
CA GLY A 269 -8.58 11.07 -21.46
C GLY A 269 -7.49 10.45 -22.32
N LEU A 270 -7.88 9.53 -23.21
CA LEU A 270 -7.05 8.99 -24.29
C LEU A 270 -7.20 9.87 -25.55
N ASP A 271 -6.95 11.17 -25.40
CA ASP A 271 -7.17 12.16 -26.47
C ASP A 271 -6.27 11.96 -27.69
N GLU A 272 -5.11 11.32 -27.52
CA GLU A 272 -4.26 10.96 -28.67
C GLU A 272 -4.85 9.85 -29.55
N LEU A 273 -5.78 9.04 -29.01
CA LEU A 273 -6.50 8.00 -29.78
C LEU A 273 -7.87 8.48 -30.25
N MET A 274 -8.58 9.23 -29.40
CA MET A 274 -9.89 9.80 -29.71
C MET A 274 -10.02 11.19 -29.09
N PRO A 275 -9.98 12.27 -29.90
CA PRO A 275 -10.09 13.63 -29.40
C PRO A 275 -11.37 13.88 -28.58
N GLU A 276 -11.29 14.84 -27.67
CA GLU A 276 -12.36 15.25 -26.75
C GLU A 276 -12.73 14.18 -25.71
N SER A 277 -11.85 13.21 -25.46
CA SER A 277 -12.07 12.19 -24.43
C SER A 277 -12.05 12.81 -23.04
N LEU A 278 -11.00 13.58 -22.71
CA LEU A 278 -10.90 14.27 -21.43
C LEU A 278 -12.04 15.27 -21.25
N ALA A 279 -12.39 16.03 -22.29
CA ALA A 279 -13.48 17.00 -22.25
C ALA A 279 -14.83 16.33 -21.90
N SER A 280 -15.14 15.20 -22.54
CA SER A 280 -16.36 14.43 -22.26
C SER A 280 -16.41 13.90 -20.82
N ILE A 281 -15.27 13.39 -20.32
CA ILE A 281 -15.16 12.92 -18.93
C ILE A 281 -15.31 14.09 -17.96
N GLN A 282 -14.67 15.23 -18.23
CA GLN A 282 -14.74 16.41 -17.38
C GLN A 282 -16.17 16.95 -17.30
N GLU A 283 -16.86 17.07 -18.44
CA GLU A 283 -18.25 17.51 -18.53
C GLU A 283 -19.19 16.62 -17.71
N LEU A 284 -18.96 15.30 -17.72
CA LEU A 284 -19.75 14.36 -16.93
C LEU A 284 -19.48 14.52 -15.42
N TYR A 285 -18.21 14.51 -15.02
CA TYR A 285 -17.80 14.43 -13.61
C TYR A 285 -17.95 15.74 -12.84
N GLN A 286 -17.88 16.90 -13.51
CA GLN A 286 -17.95 18.22 -12.85
C GLN A 286 -19.31 18.50 -12.19
N GLU A 287 -20.37 17.82 -12.65
CA GLU A 287 -21.70 17.94 -12.04
C GLU A 287 -21.83 17.10 -10.75
N VAL A 288 -20.90 16.17 -10.51
CA VAL A 288 -20.91 15.23 -9.37
C VAL A 288 -19.84 15.57 -8.33
N PHE A 289 -18.62 15.87 -8.76
CA PHE A 289 -17.47 16.11 -7.88
C PHE A 289 -17.13 17.60 -7.80
N LYS A 290 -16.79 18.07 -6.59
CA LYS A 290 -16.50 19.49 -6.32
C LYS A 290 -15.18 19.98 -6.92
N THR A 291 -14.21 19.07 -7.06
CA THR A 291 -12.88 19.39 -7.57
C THR A 291 -12.44 18.28 -8.51
N LEU A 292 -12.16 18.65 -9.75
CA LEU A 292 -11.56 17.76 -10.74
C LEU A 292 -10.09 18.10 -10.88
N VAL A 293 -9.28 17.07 -11.09
CA VAL A 293 -7.84 17.20 -11.32
C VAL A 293 -7.53 16.48 -12.64
N PRO A 294 -7.64 17.20 -13.77
CA PRO A 294 -7.26 16.63 -15.06
C PRO A 294 -5.75 16.41 -15.10
N VAL A 295 -5.33 15.23 -15.54
CA VAL A 295 -3.93 14.88 -15.75
C VAL A 295 -3.68 14.55 -17.22
N SER A 296 -2.42 14.64 -17.64
CA SER A 296 -2.03 14.62 -19.05
C SER A 296 -2.25 13.29 -19.77
N SER A 297 -2.32 12.17 -19.04
CA SER A 297 -2.57 10.85 -19.64
C SER A 297 -3.14 9.85 -18.63
N PRO A 298 -3.74 8.74 -19.10
CA PRO A 298 -4.16 7.65 -18.22
C PRO A 298 -3.04 7.08 -17.38
N GLU A 299 -1.81 6.99 -17.90
CA GLU A 299 -0.66 6.50 -17.14
C GLU A 299 -0.39 7.34 -15.89
N VAL A 300 -0.58 8.66 -15.96
CA VAL A 300 -0.46 9.54 -14.79
C VAL A 300 -1.57 9.26 -13.78
N ALA A 301 -2.81 9.04 -14.25
CA ALA A 301 -3.94 8.71 -13.37
C ALA A 301 -3.77 7.33 -12.70
N GLU A 302 -3.34 6.31 -13.46
CA GLU A 302 -3.04 4.96 -12.97
C GLU A 302 -1.91 5.00 -11.95
N MET A 303 -0.79 5.65 -12.30
CA MET A 303 0.37 5.80 -11.42
C MET A 303 0.01 6.54 -10.14
N THR A 304 -0.83 7.58 -10.20
CA THR A 304 -1.27 8.31 -9.00
C THR A 304 -1.90 7.37 -7.97
N LYS A 305 -2.79 6.48 -8.42
CA LYS A 305 -3.46 5.51 -7.53
C LYS A 305 -2.48 4.50 -6.94
N LEU A 306 -1.58 3.97 -7.77
CA LEU A 306 -0.58 3.02 -7.32
C LEU A 306 0.40 3.68 -6.36
N TYR A 307 0.85 4.90 -6.65
CA TYR A 307 1.75 5.68 -5.81
C TYR A 307 1.18 5.89 -4.41
N GLU A 308 -0.08 6.34 -4.29
CA GLU A 308 -0.75 6.51 -2.99
C GLU A 308 -0.76 5.23 -2.14
N ASN A 309 -1.09 4.09 -2.76
CA ASN A 309 -1.20 2.82 -2.05
C ASN A 309 0.17 2.19 -1.75
N CYS A 310 1.13 2.30 -2.67
CA CYS A 310 2.49 1.80 -2.50
C CYS A 310 3.26 2.63 -1.45
N GLN A 311 3.10 3.96 -1.43
CA GLN A 311 3.63 4.80 -0.35
C GLN A 311 3.06 4.37 1.00
N ARG A 312 1.75 4.10 1.07
CA ARG A 312 1.10 3.60 2.29
C ARG A 312 1.68 2.27 2.76
N MET A 313 1.92 1.33 1.85
CA MET A 313 2.58 0.05 2.15
C MET A 313 3.96 0.27 2.78
N VAL A 314 4.81 1.08 2.14
CA VAL A 314 6.17 1.37 2.62
C VAL A 314 6.14 2.07 3.98
N CYS A 315 5.26 3.05 4.17
CA CYS A 315 5.17 3.78 5.44
C CYS A 315 4.66 2.89 6.58
N ILE A 316 3.71 1.99 6.32
CA ILE A 316 3.26 1.01 7.33
C ILE A 316 4.39 0.04 7.67
N ALA A 317 5.13 -0.44 6.67
CA ALA A 317 6.29 -1.30 6.90
C ALA A 317 7.34 -0.62 7.78
N HIS A 318 7.66 0.64 7.48
CA HIS A 318 8.59 1.43 8.26
C HIS A 318 8.09 1.66 9.71
N ALA A 319 6.83 2.04 9.91
CA ALA A 319 6.26 2.19 11.24
C ALA A 319 6.32 0.90 12.07
N ASN A 320 6.10 -0.24 11.42
CA ASN A 320 6.19 -1.56 12.03
C ASN A 320 7.63 -1.95 12.39
N GLU A 321 8.63 -1.63 11.55
CA GLU A 321 10.04 -1.84 11.87
C GLU A 321 10.49 -0.94 13.03
N MET A 322 10.04 0.32 13.05
CA MET A 322 10.29 1.23 14.17
C MET A 322 9.70 0.68 15.47
N ALA A 323 8.51 0.08 15.43
CA ALA A 323 7.91 -0.55 16.60
C ALA A 323 8.71 -1.76 17.09
N ASP A 324 9.19 -2.60 16.19
CA ASP A 324 10.05 -3.74 16.53
C ASP A 324 11.37 -3.26 17.16
N ALA A 325 11.96 -2.15 16.69
CA ALA A 325 13.14 -1.55 17.29
C ALA A 325 12.87 -0.98 18.69
N CYS A 326 11.78 -0.22 18.86
CA CYS A 326 11.37 0.35 20.15
C CYS A 326 11.20 -0.74 21.21
N GLU A 327 10.63 -1.89 20.84
CA GLU A 327 10.43 -3.03 21.74
C GLU A 327 11.76 -3.55 22.33
N THR A 328 12.82 -3.62 21.52
CA THR A 328 14.16 -4.03 22.00
C THR A 328 14.81 -3.03 22.97
N MET A 329 14.34 -1.78 22.95
CA MET A 329 14.82 -0.68 23.78
C MET A 329 13.91 -0.39 24.99
N GLY A 330 12.79 -1.11 25.12
CA GLY A 330 11.78 -0.85 26.16
C GLY A 330 10.99 0.45 25.96
N ILE A 331 10.93 0.98 24.73
CA ILE A 331 10.26 2.24 24.37
C ILE A 331 8.85 1.94 23.83
N ASP A 332 7.85 2.76 24.18
CA ASP A 332 6.51 2.70 23.60
C ASP A 332 6.53 3.35 22.19
N ALA A 333 6.34 2.53 21.15
CA ALA A 333 6.36 3.02 19.76
C ALA A 333 5.16 3.91 19.42
N ARG A 334 4.02 3.74 20.12
CA ARG A 334 2.85 4.60 19.95
C ARG A 334 3.10 5.97 20.55
N GLU A 335 3.74 6.02 21.71
CA GLU A 335 4.19 7.29 22.31
C GLU A 335 5.14 8.03 21.35
N VAL A 336 6.14 7.32 20.81
CA VAL A 336 7.08 7.89 19.82
C VAL A 336 6.33 8.42 18.58
N SER A 337 5.40 7.64 18.03
CA SER A 337 4.62 8.07 16.86
C SER A 337 3.72 9.27 17.17
N ALA A 338 3.08 9.30 18.33
CA ALA A 338 2.25 10.41 18.78
C ALA A 338 3.07 11.68 19.00
N ALA A 339 4.24 11.58 19.64
CA ALA A 339 5.16 12.69 19.82
C ALA A 339 5.68 13.22 18.48
N ALA A 340 6.07 12.34 17.55
CA ALA A 340 6.51 12.73 16.21
C ALA A 340 5.39 13.41 15.40
N ALA A 341 4.13 12.99 15.60
CA ALA A 341 2.95 13.59 14.96
C ALA A 341 2.68 15.05 15.36
N THR A 342 3.29 15.54 16.45
CA THR A 342 3.21 16.96 16.83
C THR A 342 3.99 17.88 15.89
N LYS A 343 4.91 17.33 15.09
CA LYS A 343 5.66 18.08 14.10
C LYS A 343 4.73 18.49 12.94
N PRO A 344 4.58 19.79 12.64
CA PRO A 344 3.59 20.25 11.66
C PRO A 344 3.97 19.95 10.20
N PHE A 345 5.14 19.38 9.94
CA PHE A 345 5.63 19.11 8.59
C PHE A 345 6.52 17.88 8.48
N GLY A 346 6.48 17.22 7.32
CA GLY A 346 7.40 16.14 6.95
C GLY A 346 7.22 14.82 7.72
N TYR A 347 6.23 14.74 8.62
CA TYR A 347 5.86 13.49 9.29
C TYR A 347 4.37 13.22 9.09
N GLN A 348 4.06 12.07 8.48
CA GLN A 348 2.71 11.55 8.38
C GLN A 348 2.60 10.36 9.33
N PRO A 349 1.71 10.38 10.32
CA PRO A 349 1.61 9.30 11.30
C PRO A 349 1.03 8.03 10.67
N TYR A 350 1.71 6.91 10.92
CA TYR A 350 1.26 5.55 10.64
C TYR A 350 1.34 4.74 11.92
N THR A 351 0.23 4.10 12.30
CA THR A 351 0.16 3.34 13.54
C THR A 351 0.70 1.92 13.31
N PRO A 352 1.68 1.46 14.13
CA PRO A 352 2.15 0.08 14.07
C PRO A 352 1.03 -0.93 14.36
N GLY A 353 1.14 -2.14 13.82
CA GLY A 353 0.16 -3.21 13.99
C GLY A 353 0.65 -4.58 13.56
N LEU A 354 -0.27 -5.55 13.52
CA LEU A 354 0.03 -6.94 13.13
C LEU A 354 0.47 -7.07 11.66
N GLY A 355 0.02 -6.16 10.80
CA GLY A 355 0.34 -6.17 9.38
C GLY A 355 -0.59 -5.26 8.60
N VAL A 356 -0.60 -5.45 7.28
CA VAL A 356 -1.49 -4.74 6.35
C VAL A 356 -2.63 -5.68 5.97
N GLY A 357 -3.85 -5.15 5.89
CA GLY A 357 -5.01 -5.89 5.40
C GLY A 357 -5.83 -5.11 4.37
N GLY A 358 -6.95 -5.70 3.95
CA GLY A 358 -7.82 -5.14 2.92
C GLY A 358 -7.34 -5.49 1.51
N HIS A 359 -8.11 -5.08 0.50
CA HIS A 359 -7.83 -5.46 -0.90
C HIS A 359 -6.70 -4.62 -1.50
N CYS A 360 -6.83 -3.28 -1.48
CA CYS A 360 -6.00 -2.41 -2.31
C CYS A 360 -4.52 -2.42 -1.92
N ILE A 361 -4.18 -2.23 -0.64
CA ILE A 361 -2.79 -2.02 -0.21
C ILE A 361 -1.94 -3.28 -0.46
N LEU A 362 -2.52 -4.48 -0.38
CA LEU A 362 -1.81 -5.72 -0.63
C LEU A 362 -1.70 -6.09 -2.11
N VAL A 363 -2.60 -5.58 -2.95
CA VAL A 363 -2.68 -5.92 -4.37
C VAL A 363 -1.95 -4.90 -5.25
N ASN A 364 -2.10 -3.60 -4.97
CA ASN A 364 -1.56 -2.51 -5.80
C ASN A 364 -0.01 -2.51 -5.91
N PRO A 365 0.77 -2.94 -4.90
CA PRO A 365 2.21 -3.11 -5.08
C PRO A 365 2.56 -4.00 -6.26
N TYR A 366 1.85 -5.12 -6.44
CA TYR A 366 2.09 -6.04 -7.56
C TYR A 366 1.75 -5.44 -8.92
N TYR A 367 0.85 -4.46 -8.98
CA TYR A 367 0.48 -3.77 -10.22
C TYR A 367 1.58 -2.82 -10.65
N LEU A 368 2.24 -2.18 -9.68
CA LEU A 368 3.39 -1.33 -9.96
C LEU A 368 4.61 -2.20 -10.31
N LEU A 369 4.83 -3.27 -9.55
CA LEU A 369 5.93 -4.22 -9.76
C LEU A 369 5.85 -4.99 -11.09
N SER A 370 4.65 -5.17 -11.65
CA SER A 370 4.52 -5.76 -13.00
C SER A 370 5.01 -4.84 -14.11
N THR A 371 5.21 -3.53 -13.82
CA THR A 371 5.62 -2.53 -14.82
C THR A 371 7.05 -2.04 -14.63
N SER A 372 7.56 -2.06 -13.40
CA SER A 372 8.92 -1.60 -13.09
C SER A 372 9.42 -2.19 -11.77
N HIS A 373 10.73 -2.27 -11.61
CA HIS A 373 11.37 -2.79 -10.40
C HIS A 373 11.45 -1.72 -9.30
N PHE A 374 10.94 -2.04 -8.11
CA PHE A 374 10.96 -1.14 -6.95
C PHE A 374 11.47 -1.89 -5.71
N PRO A 375 12.80 -1.93 -5.46
CA PRO A 375 13.39 -2.73 -4.37
C PRO A 375 12.79 -2.44 -2.99
N LEU A 376 12.58 -1.16 -2.67
CA LEU A 376 12.01 -0.75 -1.39
C LEU A 376 10.57 -1.24 -1.22
N LEU A 377 9.77 -1.18 -2.29
CA LEU A 377 8.39 -1.63 -2.27
C LEU A 377 8.31 -3.15 -2.17
N GLU A 378 9.19 -3.88 -2.86
CA GLU A 378 9.29 -5.35 -2.76
C GLU A 378 9.62 -5.78 -1.33
N ALA A 379 10.64 -5.16 -0.72
CA ALA A 379 11.04 -5.43 0.65
C ALA A 379 9.90 -5.14 1.63
N ALA A 380 9.25 -3.97 1.52
CA ALA A 380 8.11 -3.60 2.36
C ALA A 380 6.94 -4.58 2.20
N THR A 381 6.61 -4.96 0.97
CA THR A 381 5.51 -5.89 0.66
C THR A 381 5.78 -7.27 1.26
N GLN A 382 7.00 -7.79 1.12
CA GLN A 382 7.40 -9.09 1.68
C GLN A 382 7.45 -9.05 3.22
N ALA A 383 7.96 -7.97 3.80
CA ALA A 383 8.02 -7.78 5.26
C ALA A 383 6.60 -7.77 5.85
N MET A 384 5.65 -7.07 5.22
CA MET A 384 4.26 -7.02 5.70
C MET A 384 3.51 -8.33 5.49
N ALA A 385 3.77 -9.06 4.40
CA ALA A 385 3.18 -10.38 4.17
C ALA A 385 3.59 -11.41 5.22
N THR A 386 4.83 -11.34 5.72
CA THR A 386 5.39 -12.30 6.70
C THR A 386 5.30 -11.82 8.15
N ARG A 387 4.89 -10.57 8.41
CA ARG A 387 4.79 -10.03 9.78
C ARG A 387 3.83 -10.82 10.67
N PRO A 388 2.62 -11.23 10.25
CA PRO A 388 1.71 -11.97 11.12
C PRO A 388 2.30 -13.30 11.63
N SER A 389 2.93 -14.08 10.75
CA SER A 389 3.57 -15.35 11.13
C SER A 389 4.75 -15.12 12.07
N ARG A 390 5.62 -14.15 11.75
CA ARG A 390 6.77 -13.79 12.60
C ARG A 390 6.35 -13.37 14.01
N LEU A 391 5.29 -12.58 14.15
CA LEU A 391 4.78 -12.16 15.46
C LEU A 391 4.12 -13.33 16.22
N GLY A 392 3.44 -14.23 15.50
CA GLY A 392 2.94 -15.49 16.06
C GLY A 392 4.07 -16.36 16.62
N ASP A 393 5.11 -16.60 15.83
CA ASP A 393 6.28 -17.38 16.25
C ASP A 393 6.99 -16.76 17.45
N ARG A 394 7.16 -15.44 17.44
CA ARG A 394 7.79 -14.72 18.56
C ARG A 394 6.99 -14.89 19.85
N THR A 395 5.66 -14.74 19.77
CA THR A 395 4.76 -14.91 20.91
C THR A 395 4.85 -16.33 21.47
N MET A 396 4.77 -17.33 20.58
CA MET A 396 4.84 -18.74 20.98
C MET A 396 6.20 -19.08 21.62
N LYS A 397 7.31 -18.61 21.05
CA LYS A 397 8.65 -18.81 21.62
C LYS A 397 8.75 -18.22 23.02
N ARG A 398 8.36 -16.95 23.22
CA ARG A 398 8.33 -16.30 24.54
C ARG A 398 7.53 -17.09 25.56
N PHE A 399 6.35 -17.56 25.17
CA PHE A 399 5.52 -18.37 26.04
C PHE A 399 6.21 -19.68 26.43
N THR A 400 6.76 -20.41 25.45
CA THR A 400 7.41 -21.70 25.68
C THR A 400 8.69 -21.61 26.51
N GLU A 401 9.49 -20.57 26.30
CA GLU A 401 10.73 -20.33 27.05
C GLU A 401 10.46 -19.84 28.48
N GLY A 402 9.38 -19.09 28.69
CA GLY A 402 8.97 -18.60 30.01
C GLY A 402 8.25 -19.63 30.88
N HIS A 403 7.68 -20.69 30.29
CA HIS A 403 6.84 -21.68 31.01
C HIS A 403 7.23 -23.15 30.74
N PRO A 404 8.53 -23.53 30.77
CA PRO A 404 8.94 -24.88 30.39
C PRO A 404 8.39 -25.97 31.33
N SER A 405 8.25 -25.68 32.63
CA SER A 405 7.70 -26.61 33.62
C SER A 405 6.19 -26.79 33.51
N ASP A 406 5.45 -25.73 33.22
CA ASP A 406 3.99 -25.76 33.12
C ASP A 406 3.53 -26.49 31.86
N LEU A 407 4.28 -26.34 30.77
CA LEU A 407 4.09 -27.08 29.53
C LEU A 407 4.40 -28.57 29.69
N ALA A 408 5.45 -28.91 30.44
CA ALA A 408 5.79 -30.31 30.73
C ALA A 408 4.76 -30.98 31.67
N ALA A 409 4.11 -30.21 32.54
CA ALA A 409 3.08 -30.69 33.46
C ALA A 409 1.66 -30.73 32.82
N LYS A 410 1.37 -29.86 31.86
CA LYS A 410 0.10 -29.83 31.13
C LYS A 410 0.13 -30.80 29.94
N ASN A 411 -0.64 -31.89 30.02
CA ASN A 411 -0.90 -32.79 28.87
C ASN A 411 -1.87 -32.20 27.82
N SER A 412 -1.95 -30.87 27.70
CA SER A 412 -2.90 -30.18 26.82
C SER A 412 -2.22 -29.07 26.02
N PRO A 413 -2.61 -28.85 24.76
CA PRO A 413 -2.05 -27.76 23.95
C PRO A 413 -2.31 -26.40 24.60
N PRO A 414 -1.39 -25.41 24.45
CA PRO A 414 -1.62 -24.04 24.89
C PRO A 414 -2.88 -23.46 24.26
N ARG A 415 -3.63 -22.68 25.02
CA ARG A 415 -4.90 -22.06 24.59
C ARG A 415 -4.67 -20.59 24.30
N VAL A 416 -4.84 -20.20 23.05
CA VAL A 416 -4.60 -18.86 22.52
C VAL A 416 -5.92 -18.19 22.19
N LEU A 417 -6.09 -16.93 22.61
CA LEU A 417 -7.16 -16.06 22.13
C LEU A 417 -6.60 -14.96 21.24
N VAL A 418 -7.10 -14.83 20.02
CA VAL A 418 -6.79 -13.70 19.13
C VAL A 418 -7.90 -12.65 19.19
N VAL A 419 -7.55 -11.44 19.61
CA VAL A 419 -8.47 -10.31 19.80
C VAL A 419 -8.41 -9.37 18.60
N GLY A 420 -9.55 -9.20 17.93
CA GLY A 420 -9.73 -8.39 16.73
C GLY A 420 -9.20 -9.08 15.47
N VAL A 421 -10.11 -9.53 14.59
CA VAL A 421 -9.75 -10.29 13.38
C VAL A 421 -10.16 -9.59 12.09
N ALA A 422 -10.93 -8.50 12.16
CA ALA A 422 -11.15 -7.65 10.99
C ALA A 422 -9.84 -7.03 10.47
N PHE A 423 -9.82 -6.63 9.19
CA PHE A 423 -8.63 -6.00 8.61
C PHE A 423 -8.41 -4.56 9.10
N LYS A 424 -9.46 -3.89 9.59
CA LYS A 424 -9.48 -2.49 10.03
C LYS A 424 -10.46 -2.31 11.18
N ARG A 425 -10.13 -1.44 12.13
CA ARG A 425 -11.01 -1.05 13.23
C ARG A 425 -12.29 -0.40 12.70
N GLY A 426 -13.43 -0.77 13.26
CA GLY A 426 -14.76 -0.30 12.86
C GLY A 426 -15.39 -1.09 11.71
N GLU A 427 -14.66 -2.04 11.11
CA GLU A 427 -15.11 -2.86 9.99
C GLU A 427 -15.27 -4.32 10.39
N SER A 428 -16.13 -5.06 9.68
CA SER A 428 -16.32 -6.52 9.84
C SER A 428 -15.61 -7.35 8.76
N VAL A 429 -14.90 -6.70 7.84
CA VAL A 429 -14.37 -7.33 6.63
C VAL A 429 -13.08 -8.10 6.93
N LEU A 430 -12.98 -9.31 6.36
CA LEU A 430 -11.86 -10.24 6.57
C LEU A 430 -10.94 -10.40 5.36
N SER A 431 -11.20 -9.69 4.26
CA SER A 431 -10.38 -9.77 3.05
C SER A 431 -8.92 -9.45 3.37
N ASN A 432 -8.04 -10.44 3.15
CA ASN A 432 -6.62 -10.37 3.48
C ASN A 432 -6.34 -9.90 4.91
N SER A 433 -7.17 -10.28 5.89
CA SER A 433 -6.97 -9.87 7.27
C SER A 433 -5.65 -10.43 7.85
N PRO A 434 -4.80 -9.59 8.47
CA PRO A 434 -3.61 -10.05 9.17
C PRO A 434 -3.94 -10.90 10.40
N GLY A 435 -5.08 -10.64 11.07
CA GLY A 435 -5.55 -11.47 12.19
C GLY A 435 -5.92 -12.88 11.75
N VAL A 436 -6.57 -13.01 10.59
CA VAL A 436 -6.86 -14.32 9.98
C VAL A 436 -5.56 -15.05 9.58
N ALA A 437 -4.59 -14.33 9.01
CA ALA A 437 -3.29 -14.90 8.68
C ALA A 437 -2.55 -15.41 9.92
N LEU A 438 -2.57 -14.66 11.03
CA LEU A 438 -2.01 -15.06 12.31
C LEU A 438 -2.65 -16.36 12.84
N ILE A 439 -3.98 -16.43 12.89
CA ILE A 439 -4.69 -17.63 13.38
C ILE A 439 -4.32 -18.86 12.54
N ARG A 440 -4.31 -18.73 11.21
CA ARG A 440 -3.94 -19.83 10.31
C ARG A 440 -2.51 -20.32 10.56
N HIS A 441 -1.57 -19.39 10.72
CA HIS A 441 -0.17 -19.71 11.02
C HIS A 441 -0.03 -20.43 12.37
N LEU A 442 -0.69 -19.94 13.42
CA LEU A 442 -0.68 -20.58 14.73
C LEU A 442 -1.21 -22.02 14.66
N LEU A 443 -2.31 -22.24 13.93
CA LEU A 443 -2.89 -23.58 13.77
C LEU A 443 -2.05 -24.52 12.90
N SER A 444 -1.25 -24.00 11.95
CA SER A 444 -0.44 -24.84 11.06
C SER A 444 0.91 -25.21 11.65
N GLU A 445 1.59 -24.25 12.30
CA GLU A 445 2.97 -24.42 12.76
C GLU A 445 3.07 -24.87 14.22
N TRP A 446 2.04 -24.58 15.03
CA TRP A 446 2.09 -24.81 16.47
C TRP A 446 0.98 -25.77 16.91
N GLN A 447 1.30 -26.66 17.86
CA GLN A 447 0.32 -27.54 18.48
C GLN A 447 -0.48 -26.78 19.56
N VAL A 448 -1.37 -25.89 19.12
CA VAL A 448 -2.16 -24.99 19.97
C VAL A 448 -3.65 -25.10 19.71
N TYR A 449 -4.44 -24.71 20.70
CA TYR A 449 -5.86 -24.41 20.54
C TYR A 449 -6.03 -22.90 20.35
N VAL A 450 -6.77 -22.47 19.33
CA VAL A 450 -6.99 -21.03 19.05
C VAL A 450 -8.48 -20.70 19.02
N GLU A 451 -8.88 -19.73 19.83
CA GLU A 451 -10.15 -19.00 19.72
C GLU A 451 -9.89 -17.58 19.22
N TRP A 452 -10.93 -16.92 18.73
CA TRP A 452 -10.88 -15.51 18.36
C TRP A 452 -12.09 -14.73 18.87
N VAL A 453 -11.93 -13.42 19.00
CA VAL A 453 -13.01 -12.51 19.39
C VAL A 453 -12.95 -11.21 18.60
N ASP A 454 -14.09 -10.81 18.03
CA ASP A 454 -14.27 -9.54 17.33
C ASP A 454 -15.78 -9.23 17.29
N PRO A 455 -16.27 -8.17 17.95
CA PRO A 455 -17.71 -7.88 18.04
C PRO A 455 -18.37 -7.62 16.68
N LEU A 456 -17.61 -7.12 15.70
CA LEU A 456 -18.17 -6.73 14.41
C LEU A 456 -18.20 -7.88 13.41
N VAL A 457 -17.44 -8.95 13.65
CA VAL A 457 -17.33 -10.10 12.76
C VAL A 457 -18.28 -11.22 13.21
N SER A 458 -19.10 -11.71 12.30
CA SER A 458 -20.02 -12.83 12.56
C SER A 458 -19.26 -14.11 12.95
N GLY A 459 -19.76 -14.85 13.94
CA GLY A 459 -19.14 -16.11 14.41
C GLY A 459 -19.01 -17.20 13.34
N GLN A 460 -19.78 -17.12 12.26
CA GLN A 460 -19.68 -18.07 11.13
C GLN A 460 -18.58 -17.70 10.13
N ALA A 461 -17.93 -16.53 10.28
CA ALA A 461 -16.99 -16.01 9.29
C ALA A 461 -15.68 -16.80 9.23
N LEU A 462 -15.27 -17.46 10.33
CA LEU A 462 -14.07 -18.30 10.41
C LEU A 462 -14.45 -19.71 10.88
N SER A 463 -14.89 -20.57 9.95
CA SER A 463 -15.34 -21.94 10.29
C SER A 463 -14.25 -22.86 10.85
N PHE A 464 -12.97 -22.51 10.65
CA PHE A 464 -11.82 -23.30 11.09
C PHE A 464 -11.33 -22.95 12.50
N ALA A 465 -11.89 -21.92 13.15
CA ALA A 465 -11.52 -21.53 14.51
C ALA A 465 -12.75 -21.02 15.29
N PRO A 466 -12.99 -21.46 16.53
CA PRO A 466 -14.14 -21.02 17.33
C PRO A 466 -14.08 -19.53 17.70
N LYS A 467 -15.25 -18.86 17.67
CA LYS A 467 -15.42 -17.49 18.18
C LYS A 467 -15.79 -17.54 19.67
N LEU A 468 -15.09 -16.76 20.49
CA LEU A 468 -15.45 -16.48 21.88
C LEU A 468 -16.72 -15.61 21.91
N ASN A 469 -17.67 -15.91 22.80
CA ASN A 469 -18.85 -15.07 22.98
C ASN A 469 -18.49 -13.80 23.77
N ASP A 470 -18.33 -12.67 23.09
CA ASP A 470 -17.96 -11.41 23.71
C ASP A 470 -18.98 -10.87 24.72
N GLN A 471 -20.24 -11.32 24.67
CA GLN A 471 -21.28 -10.85 25.61
C GLN A 471 -21.24 -11.58 26.96
N THR A 472 -20.84 -12.86 26.97
CA THR A 472 -20.87 -13.70 28.18
C THR A 472 -19.47 -14.01 28.70
N ASP A 473 -18.49 -14.11 27.81
CA ASP A 473 -17.19 -14.70 28.11
C ASP A 473 -16.05 -13.66 28.16
N TRP A 474 -16.31 -12.39 27.76
CA TRP A 474 -15.35 -11.29 27.85
C TRP A 474 -15.24 -10.71 29.26
N ASN A 475 -14.71 -11.50 30.19
CA ASN A 475 -14.46 -11.09 31.57
C ASN A 475 -13.21 -11.76 32.15
N VAL A 476 -12.62 -11.14 33.18
CA VAL A 476 -11.34 -11.58 33.79
C VAL A 476 -11.36 -13.05 34.22
N ALA A 477 -12.45 -13.52 34.84
CA ALA A 477 -12.54 -14.88 35.36
C ALA A 477 -12.53 -15.92 34.23
N THR A 478 -13.33 -15.70 33.19
CA THR A 478 -13.39 -16.59 32.02
C THR A 478 -12.07 -16.58 31.26
N LEU A 479 -11.51 -15.40 30.98
CA LEU A 479 -10.26 -15.27 30.21
C LEU A 479 -9.08 -15.95 30.92
N LYS A 480 -8.92 -15.72 32.23
CA LYS A 480 -7.87 -16.34 33.04
C LYS A 480 -7.96 -17.86 33.10
N HIS A 481 -9.17 -18.40 33.13
CA HIS A 481 -9.37 -19.85 33.19
C HIS A 481 -9.19 -20.51 31.82
N ARG A 482 -9.63 -19.87 30.73
CA ARG A 482 -9.71 -20.49 29.39
C ARG A 482 -8.45 -20.33 28.55
N PHE A 483 -7.65 -19.28 28.77
CA PHE A 483 -6.53 -18.96 27.90
C PHE A 483 -5.22 -18.88 28.66
N ASP A 484 -4.16 -19.31 28.00
CA ASP A 484 -2.78 -19.19 28.46
C ASP A 484 -2.08 -18.01 27.76
N ILE A 485 -2.52 -17.67 26.54
CA ILE A 485 -2.00 -16.56 25.73
C ILE A 485 -3.18 -15.75 25.16
N ILE A 486 -3.08 -14.43 25.18
CA ILE A 486 -4.01 -13.51 24.51
C ILE A 486 -3.20 -12.59 23.59
N ILE A 487 -3.49 -12.63 22.28
CA ILE A 487 -2.83 -11.79 21.28
C ILE A 487 -3.81 -10.73 20.81
N ILE A 488 -3.52 -9.46 21.09
CA ILE A 488 -4.29 -8.31 20.63
C ILE A 488 -3.79 -7.92 19.24
N ALA A 489 -4.46 -8.46 18.23
CA ALA A 489 -4.19 -8.19 16.82
C ALA A 489 -4.77 -6.84 16.38
N LEU A 490 -5.98 -6.49 16.85
CA LEU A 490 -6.65 -5.24 16.56
C LEU A 490 -7.52 -4.78 17.75
N ASP A 491 -7.43 -3.50 18.09
CA ASP A 491 -8.31 -2.86 19.07
C ASP A 491 -9.66 -2.52 18.42
N GLN A 492 -10.58 -3.47 18.47
CA GLN A 492 -11.87 -3.38 17.82
C GLN A 492 -12.91 -2.63 18.70
N VAL A 493 -13.80 -1.88 18.04
CA VAL A 493 -14.92 -1.21 18.72
C VAL A 493 -15.81 -2.24 19.41
N GLY A 494 -16.18 -1.98 20.67
CA GLY A 494 -17.11 -2.81 21.43
C GLY A 494 -16.45 -3.79 22.40
N LEU A 495 -15.11 -3.88 22.44
CA LEU A 495 -14.38 -4.60 23.49
C LEU A 495 -13.70 -3.63 24.45
N ASP A 496 -13.91 -3.81 25.75
CA ASP A 496 -13.11 -3.16 26.78
C ASP A 496 -11.81 -3.95 26.98
N LEU A 497 -10.69 -3.42 26.47
CA LEU A 497 -9.38 -4.04 26.61
C LEU A 497 -8.73 -3.79 27.99
N THR A 498 -9.29 -2.91 28.83
CA THR A 498 -8.71 -2.62 30.15
C THR A 498 -8.76 -3.83 31.08
N ILE A 499 -9.72 -4.74 30.88
CA ILE A 499 -9.84 -5.98 31.66
C ILE A 499 -8.60 -6.88 31.54
N LEU A 500 -7.82 -6.73 30.46
CA LEU A 500 -6.62 -7.53 30.23
C LEU A 500 -5.48 -7.13 31.20
N GLN A 501 -5.48 -5.91 31.72
CA GLN A 501 -4.49 -5.43 32.70
C GLN A 501 -4.59 -6.17 34.04
N GLY A 502 -5.75 -6.77 34.35
CA GLY A 502 -5.99 -7.54 35.58
C GLY A 502 -5.66 -9.03 35.46
N LEU A 503 -5.17 -9.51 34.32
CA LEU A 503 -4.91 -10.94 34.10
C LEU A 503 -3.53 -11.35 34.62
N SER A 504 -3.51 -12.07 35.74
CA SER A 504 -2.31 -12.73 36.26
C SER A 504 -2.16 -14.14 35.68
N GLY A 505 -0.97 -14.50 35.18
CA GLY A 505 -0.67 -15.86 34.70
C GLY A 505 -1.17 -16.18 33.29
N VAL A 506 -1.52 -15.15 32.51
CA VAL A 506 -1.83 -15.23 31.08
C VAL A 506 -0.86 -14.32 30.36
N LEU A 507 -0.19 -14.80 29.30
CA LEU A 507 0.66 -13.95 28.48
C LEU A 507 -0.22 -13.06 27.59
N VAL A 508 -0.21 -11.75 27.81
CA VAL A 508 -0.92 -10.78 26.97
C VAL A 508 0.08 -10.09 26.06
N GLU A 509 -0.07 -10.27 24.75
CA GLU A 509 0.83 -9.69 23.75
C GLU A 509 0.04 -8.75 22.84
N ARG A 510 0.54 -7.52 22.67
CA ARG A 510 -0.07 -6.53 21.78
C ARG A 510 0.79 -6.37 20.54
N CYS A 511 0.24 -6.71 19.37
CA CYS A 511 0.98 -6.61 18.10
C CYS A 511 1.27 -5.15 17.68
N ALA A 512 0.62 -4.19 18.34
CA ALA A 512 0.89 -2.77 18.26
C ALA A 512 1.41 -2.33 19.65
N THR A 513 2.73 -2.28 19.79
CA THR A 513 3.45 -2.13 21.06
C THR A 513 2.86 -1.06 21.98
N GLU A 514 2.26 -1.52 23.08
CA GLU A 514 2.33 -0.83 24.38
C GLU A 514 3.28 -1.71 25.19
N THR A 515 4.44 -1.20 25.58
CA THR A 515 5.31 -1.91 26.51
C THR A 515 4.64 -1.87 27.89
N GLU A 516 4.33 -3.05 28.46
CA GLU A 516 3.65 -3.19 29.77
C GLU A 516 4.36 -2.42 30.92
N ASN A 517 5.65 -2.11 30.76
CA ASN A 517 6.46 -1.43 31.76
C ASN A 517 6.07 0.05 32.01
N HIS A 518 5.25 0.69 31.17
CA HIS A 518 4.86 2.11 31.36
C HIS A 518 3.37 2.35 31.62
N ALA A 519 2.52 1.34 31.45
CA ALA A 519 1.08 1.45 31.68
C ALA A 519 0.71 1.84 33.14
N ASN A 520 1.58 1.51 34.11
CA ASN A 520 1.33 1.80 35.52
C ASN A 520 1.71 3.23 35.97
N ALA A 521 2.47 3.99 35.16
CA ALA A 521 2.93 5.34 35.55
C ALA A 521 2.33 6.46 34.68
N SER A 522 2.21 6.26 33.36
CA SER A 522 1.94 7.36 32.42
C SER A 522 0.46 7.78 32.32
N ARG A 523 -0.51 6.87 32.54
CA ARG A 523 -1.94 7.20 32.42
C ARG A 523 -2.41 8.26 33.42
N SER A 524 -1.90 8.25 34.65
CA SER A 524 -2.29 9.25 35.67
C SER A 524 -1.66 10.63 35.45
N GLU A 525 -0.56 10.69 34.69
CA GLU A 525 0.16 11.93 34.40
C GLU A 525 -0.26 12.55 33.06
N MET A 526 -0.56 11.74 32.05
CA MET A 526 -1.05 12.24 30.75
C MET A 526 -2.46 12.86 30.84
N ASP A 527 -3.36 12.31 31.66
CA ASP A 527 -4.68 12.92 31.90
C ASP A 527 -4.56 14.27 32.62
N LYS A 528 -3.55 14.43 33.49
CA LYS A 528 -3.24 15.71 34.16
C LYS A 528 -2.58 16.72 33.21
N PHE A 529 -1.79 16.25 32.24
CA PHE A 529 -1.13 17.11 31.26
C PHE A 529 -2.12 17.62 30.19
N GLY A 530 -3.07 16.77 29.78
CA GLY A 530 -4.15 17.15 28.87
C GLY A 530 -5.11 18.20 29.45
N GLN A 531 -5.41 18.13 30.75
CA GLN A 531 -6.23 19.17 31.41
C GLN A 531 -5.50 20.51 31.54
N LYS A 532 -4.17 20.51 31.75
CA LYS A 532 -3.36 21.74 31.86
C LYS A 532 -3.07 22.46 30.54
N LEU A 533 -3.34 21.83 29.40
CA LEU A 533 -3.25 22.47 28.07
C LEU A 533 -4.58 23.08 27.61
N VAL A 534 -5.67 22.80 28.34
CA VAL A 534 -7.02 23.31 28.07
C VAL A 534 -7.40 24.46 29.03
N GLU A 535 -6.72 24.58 30.18
CA GLU A 535 -6.68 25.79 31.03
C GLU A 535 -5.58 26.74 30.59
#